data_AF-A0A1A3C3N2-F1
#
_entry.id   AF-A0A1A3C3N2-F1
#
_cell.length_a   1.000
_cell.length_b   1.000
_cell.length_c   1.000
_cell.angle_alpha   90.00
_cell.angle_beta   90.00
_cell.angle_gamma   90.00
#
_symmetry.space_group_name_H-M   'P 1'
#
loop_
_entity.id
_entity.type
_entity.pdbx_description
1 polymer ?
#
loop_
_entity_poly.entity_id
_entity_poly.type
_entity_poly.pdbx_seq_one_letter_code
_entity_poly.pdbx_strand_id
1 'polypeptide(L)' 'MPTFESVREKIESRYGTAIGAEELAAETEEGRAVEEQFEARQRAAAERLAQIRESMRTDD' A
#
# COMPACT_ATOMS: atom_id res chain seq x y z
N MET A 1 2.70 40.74 -0.60
CA MET A 1 3.74 39.88 -1.22
C MET A 1 4.22 38.90 -0.16
N PRO A 2 4.21 37.58 -0.40
CA PRO A 2 4.75 36.61 0.57
C PRO A 2 6.26 36.78 0.71
N THR A 3 6.78 36.56 1.92
CA THR A 3 8.22 36.59 2.21
C THR A 3 8.84 35.22 1.96
N PHE A 4 10.15 35.17 1.72
CA PHE A 4 10.88 33.90 1.57
C PHE A 4 10.64 32.97 2.76
N GLU A 5 10.67 33.51 3.98
CA GLU A 5 10.42 32.77 5.21
C GLU A 5 9.03 32.10 5.21
N SER A 6 7.99 32.86 4.88
CA SER A 6 6.61 32.36 4.86
C SER A 6 6.38 31.26 3.81
N VAL A 7 7.17 31.27 2.73
CA VAL A 7 7.12 30.22 1.71
C VAL A 7 7.86 28.97 2.19
N ARG A 8 9.03 29.13 2.81
CA ARG A 8 9.80 28.01 3.39
C ARG A 8 9.00 27.26 4.45
N GLU A 9 8.47 27.96 5.45
CA GLU A 9 7.67 27.37 6.52
C GLU A 9 6.48 26.58 5.97
N LYS A 10 5.81 27.13 4.94
CA LYS A 10 4.67 26.47 4.29
C LYS A 10 5.07 25.20 3.53
N ILE A 11 6.25 25.16 2.93
CA ILE A 11 6.77 23.96 2.26
C ILE A 11 7.10 22.90 3.31
N GLU A 12 7.83 23.27 4.36
CA GLU A 12 8.23 22.35 5.43
C GLU A 12 7.02 21.76 6.15
N SER A 13 6.02 22.59 6.47
CA SER A 13 4.77 22.13 7.08
C SER A 13 4.01 21.14 6.19
N ARG A 14 3.84 21.46 4.89
CA ARG A 14 3.17 20.54 3.96
C ARG A 14 3.93 19.24 3.77
N TYR A 15 5.25 19.32 3.71
CA TYR A 15 6.11 18.15 3.56
C TYR A 15 6.01 17.23 4.78
N GLY A 16 6.10 17.79 5.99
CA GLY A 16 5.93 17.03 7.23
C GLY A 16 4.56 16.37 7.35
N THR A 17 3.50 17.11 7.00
CA THR A 17 2.13 16.55 6.98
C THR A 17 1.98 15.44 5.94
N ALA A 18 2.56 15.61 4.75
CA ALA A 18 2.46 14.60 3.69
C ALA A 18 3.12 13.28 4.09
N ILE A 19 4.26 13.33 4.78
CA ILE A 19 4.94 12.12 5.28
C ILE A 19 4.04 11.33 6.23
N GLY A 20 3.41 11.98 7.21
CA GLY A 20 2.57 11.29 8.19
C GLY A 20 1.16 10.91 7.67
N ALA A 21 0.70 11.54 6.59
CA ALA A 21 -0.65 11.30 6.07
C ALA A 21 -0.82 9.89 5.49
N GLU A 22 0.22 9.31 4.90
CA GLU A 22 0.17 7.95 4.35
C GLU A 22 0.01 6.90 5.46
N GLU A 23 0.74 7.04 6.56
CA GLU A 23 0.64 6.15 7.73
C GLU A 23 -0.79 6.21 8.32
N LEU A 24 -1.30 7.42 8.54
CA LEU A 24 -2.67 7.62 9.04
C LEU A 24 -3.73 7.06 8.08
N ALA A 25 -3.53 7.21 6.76
CA ALA A 25 -4.44 6.65 5.75
C ALA A 25 -4.43 5.12 5.75
N ALA A 26 -3.27 4.50 5.96
CA ALA A 26 -3.14 3.04 6.05
C ALA A 26 -3.86 2.47 7.29
N GLU A 27 -3.86 3.20 8.41
CA GLU A 27 -4.51 2.75 9.66
C GLU A 27 -6.05 2.84 9.63
N THR A 28 -6.63 3.56 8.67
CA THR A 28 -8.09 3.62 8.48
C THR A 28 -8.70 2.24 8.24
N GLU A 29 -10.01 2.10 8.49
CA GLU A 29 -10.72 0.85 8.20
C GLU A 29 -10.66 0.52 6.70
N GLU A 30 -10.79 1.53 5.84
CA GLU A 30 -10.69 1.40 4.40
C GLU A 30 -9.28 1.01 3.96
N GLY A 31 -8.24 1.62 4.54
CA GLY A 31 -6.84 1.30 4.28
C GLY A 31 -6.53 -0.17 4.59
N ARG A 32 -6.93 -0.63 5.78
CA ARG A 32 -6.79 -2.04 6.19
C ARG A 32 -7.58 -2.98 5.29
N ALA A 33 -8.81 -2.63 4.90
CA ALA A 33 -9.62 -3.45 4.02
C ALA A 33 -9.00 -3.63 2.62
N VAL A 34 -8.36 -2.58 2.06
CA VAL A 34 -7.66 -2.67 0.77
C VAL A 34 -6.46 -3.61 0.87
N GLU A 35 -5.68 -3.52 1.95
CA GLU A 35 -4.54 -4.38 2.21
C GLU A 35 -4.98 -5.86 2.37
N GLU A 36 -6.02 -6.12 3.16
CA GLU A 36 -6.59 -7.46 3.32
C GLU A 36 -7.07 -8.06 1.98
N GLN A 37 -7.73 -7.27 1.14
CA GLN A 37 -8.17 -7.70 -0.18
C GLN A 37 -6.99 -8.00 -1.12
N PHE A 38 -5.91 -7.23 -1.02
CA PHE A 38 -4.69 -7.48 -1.78
C PHE A 38 -4.05 -8.80 -1.34
N GLU A 39 -3.86 -9.00 -0.03
CA GLU A 39 -3.31 -10.22 0.54
C GLU A 39 -4.16 -11.47 0.23
N ALA A 40 -5.49 -11.34 0.24
CA ALA A 40 -6.38 -12.41 -0.16
C ALA A 40 -6.18 -12.81 -1.63
N ARG A 41 -6.04 -11.83 -2.53
CA ARG A 41 -5.75 -12.07 -3.96
C ARG A 41 -4.40 -12.72 -4.18
N GLN A 42 -3.37 -12.27 -3.48
CA GLN A 42 -2.02 -12.83 -3.56
C GLN A 42 -1.99 -14.30 -3.09
N ARG A 43 -2.66 -14.60 -1.97
CA ARG A 43 -2.79 -15.98 -1.47
C ARG A 43 -3.53 -16.88 -2.45
N ALA A 44 -4.67 -16.42 -2.98
CA ALA A 44 -5.44 -17.20 -3.97
C ALA A 44 -4.62 -17.47 -5.24
N ALA A 45 -3.87 -16.48 -5.72
CA ALA A 45 -2.98 -16.65 -6.88
C ALA A 45 -1.86 -17.66 -6.58
N ALA A 46 -1.24 -17.58 -5.40
CA ALA A 46 -0.18 -18.51 -4.99
C ALA A 46 -0.70 -19.96 -4.87
N GLU A 47 -1.88 -20.15 -4.28
CA GLU A 47 -2.53 -21.46 -4.17
C GLU A 47 -2.83 -22.03 -5.56
N ARG A 48 -3.38 -21.21 -6.46
CA ARG A 48 -3.67 -21.65 -7.83
C ARG A 48 -2.42 -22.06 -8.58
N LEU A 49 -1.32 -21.33 -8.42
CA LEU A 49 -0.03 -21.68 -9.01
C LEU A 49 0.52 -22.99 -8.43
N ALA A 50 0.34 -23.24 -7.14
CA ALA A 50 0.74 -24.50 -6.51
C ALA A 50 -0.03 -25.69 -7.10
N GLN A 51 -1.36 -25.57 -7.23
CA GLN A 51 -2.21 -26.59 -7.86
C GLN A 51 -1.78 -26.91 -9.29
N ILE A 52 -1.47 -25.88 -10.11
CA ILE A 52 -1.00 -26.08 -11.49
C ILE A 52 0.35 -26.84 -11.52
N ARG A 53 1.29 -26.49 -10.64
CA ARG A 53 2.59 -27.19 -10.58
C ARG A 53 2.43 -28.64 -10.16
N GLU A 54 1.48 -28.93 -9.27
CA GLU A 54 1.19 -30.30 -8.82
C GLU A 54 0.54 -31.13 -9.92
N SER A 55 -0.42 -30.57 -10.67
CA SER A 55 -1.02 -31.27 -11.81
C SER A 55 0.04 -31.63 -12.86
N MET A 56 0.93 -30.69 -13.18
CA MET A 56 2.02 -30.93 -14.15
C MET A 56 3.02 -32.01 -13.69
N ARG A 57 3.19 -32.24 -12.38
CA ARG A 57 4.06 -33.30 -11.85
C ARG A 57 3.40 -34.66 -11.77
N THR A 58 2.06 -34.70 -11.74
CA THR A 58 1.29 -35.94 -11.63
C THR A 58 1.00 -36.54 -13.00
N ASP A 59 1.07 -35.72 -14.06
CA ASP A 59 0.88 -36.13 -15.46
C ASP A 59 2.17 -36.73 -16.11
N ASP A 60 3.30 -36.77 -15.38
CA ASP A 60 4.57 -37.45 -15.74
C ASP A 60 4.68 -38.85 -15.09
#